data_AF-A0A433UF94-F1
#
_entry.id   AF-A0A433UF94-F1
#
_cell.length_a   1.000
_cell.length_b   1.000
_cell.length_c   1.000
_cell.angle_alpha   90.00
_cell.angle_beta   90.00
_cell.angle_gamma   90.00
#
_symmetry.space_group_name_H-M   'P 1'
#
loop_
_entity.id
_entity.type
_entity.pdbx_description
1 polymer ?
#
loop_
_entity_poly.entity_id
_entity_poly.type
_entity_poly.pdbx_seq_one_letter_code
_entity_poly.pdbx_strand_id
1 'polypeptide(L)'
;MKIKMKRKLPIAWLQLKKEKSRMFVAIAGIAFADVLMFLQMGFRSALFNGAVQIHNVLDGEIFLVSRRYKSLISLDRFSERRLYQALGYTGVKSVSPIYLSPVQWKNPENKQIWNLYAIGFNPHDKTLKLPGVQANLEQLKSPDTVMFDTGARREFGDIPKLFKEQGVFSTEVENRRVEVIGLFKSHIPHFRMSHKILHKYVLALVNKHTNNF
;
A
#
# COMPACT_ATOMS: atom_id res chain seq x y z
N MET A 1 53.05 6.25 21.54
CA MET A 1 52.29 7.14 22.45
C MET A 1 51.09 6.37 23.00
N LYS A 2 51.15 5.85 24.24
CA LYS A 2 50.08 5.03 24.84
C LYS A 2 49.06 5.94 25.54
N ILE A 3 47.81 5.95 25.07
CA ILE A 3 46.70 6.66 25.74
C ILE A 3 46.36 5.92 27.04
N LYS A 4 46.90 6.39 28.16
CA LYS A 4 46.55 5.91 29.51
C LYS A 4 45.18 6.50 29.91
N MET A 5 44.11 5.75 29.67
CA MET A 5 42.77 5.99 30.23
C MET A 5 42.81 5.72 31.74
N LYS A 6 43.32 6.67 32.54
CA LYS A 6 43.22 6.63 34.01
C LYS A 6 41.73 6.64 34.41
N ARG A 7 41.37 5.82 35.38
CA ARG A 7 40.05 5.69 36.03
C ARG A 7 39.46 7.06 36.44
N LYS A 8 38.82 7.78 35.52
CA LYS A 8 38.15 9.08 35.75
C LYS A 8 36.65 8.96 36.09
N LEU A 9 36.17 7.74 36.35
CA LEU A 9 34.78 7.46 36.70
C LEU A 9 34.37 7.59 38.19
N PRO A 10 35.25 7.70 39.21
CA PRO A 10 34.75 7.63 40.58
C PRO A 10 33.95 8.88 40.98
N ILE A 11 34.36 10.09 40.59
CA ILE A 11 33.69 11.32 41.07
C ILE A 11 32.35 11.57 40.37
N ALA A 12 32.29 11.47 39.04
CA ALA A 12 31.04 11.70 38.28
C ALA A 12 29.94 10.69 38.67
N TRP A 13 30.31 9.42 38.85
CA TRP A 13 29.39 8.38 39.30
C TRP A 13 28.92 8.57 40.75
N LEU A 14 29.81 9.04 41.65
CA LEU A 14 29.46 9.35 43.03
C LEU A 14 28.55 10.60 43.12
N GLN A 15 28.73 11.59 42.26
CA GLN A 15 27.85 12.76 42.14
C GLN A 15 26.44 12.38 41.66
N LEU A 16 26.36 11.51 40.65
CA LEU A 16 25.09 10.98 40.13
C LEU A 16 24.33 10.13 41.17
N LYS A 17 25.06 9.33 41.98
CA LYS A 17 24.48 8.52 43.05
C LYS A 17 23.96 9.32 44.25
N LYS A 18 24.48 10.54 44.49
CA LYS A 18 24.07 11.40 45.60
C LYS A 18 22.68 12.01 45.35
N GLU A 19 22.42 12.46 44.13
CA GLU A 19 21.17 13.13 43.72
C GLU A 19 20.30 12.22 42.84
N LYS A 20 19.87 11.07 43.38
CA LYS A 20 19.18 10.01 42.63
C LYS A 20 17.93 10.49 41.90
N SER A 21 17.14 11.37 42.51
CA SER A 21 15.92 11.91 41.91
C SER A 21 16.24 12.80 40.70
N ARG A 22 17.26 13.67 40.81
CA ARG A 22 17.69 14.54 39.70
C ARG A 22 18.26 13.73 38.54
N MET A 23 19.04 12.70 38.84
CA MET A 23 19.56 11.76 37.83
C MET A 23 18.41 11.03 37.11
N PHE A 24 17.42 10.53 37.85
CA PHE A 24 16.28 9.81 37.26
C PHE A 24 15.47 10.72 36.34
N VAL A 25 15.16 11.94 36.77
CA VAL A 25 14.44 12.93 35.95
C VAL A 25 15.23 13.27 34.66
N ALA A 26 16.54 13.44 34.75
CA ALA A 26 17.39 13.71 33.59
C ALA A 26 17.41 12.54 32.58
N ILE A 27 17.58 11.31 33.08
CA ILE A 27 17.53 10.10 32.23
C ILE A 27 16.15 9.94 31.60
N ALA A 28 15.09 10.12 32.38
CA ALA A 28 13.71 10.04 31.88
C ALA A 28 13.46 11.09 30.78
N GLY A 29 13.97 12.32 30.93
CA GLY A 29 13.85 13.36 29.91
C GLY A 29 14.56 13.01 28.60
N ILE A 30 15.81 12.51 28.67
CA ILE A 30 16.56 12.09 27.47
C ILE A 30 15.89 10.86 26.82
N ALA A 31 15.54 9.85 27.61
CA ALA A 31 14.86 8.66 27.11
C ALA A 31 13.52 8.99 26.46
N PHE A 32 12.75 9.92 27.03
CA PHE A 32 11.50 10.39 26.45
C PHE A 32 11.73 11.10 25.11
N ALA A 33 12.74 11.96 25.02
CA ALA A 33 13.10 12.62 23.76
C ALA A 33 13.51 11.60 22.68
N ASP A 34 14.30 10.59 23.02
CA ASP A 34 14.70 9.53 22.09
C ASP A 34 13.50 8.71 21.60
N VAL A 35 12.58 8.35 22.51
CA VAL A 35 11.32 7.67 22.15
C VAL A 35 10.50 8.52 21.18
N LEU A 36 10.38 9.83 21.42
CA LEU A 36 9.68 10.73 20.50
C LEU A 36 10.37 10.82 19.14
N MET A 37 11.71 10.87 19.10
CA MET A 37 12.45 10.85 17.84
C MET A 37 12.21 9.56 17.07
N PHE A 38 12.28 8.39 17.73
CA PHE A 38 11.98 7.11 17.08
C PHE A 38 10.54 7.03 16.59
N LEU A 39 9.58 7.55 17.34
CA LEU A 39 8.18 7.60 16.94
C LEU A 39 8.00 8.43 15.66
N GLN A 40 8.61 9.62 15.61
CA GLN A 40 8.55 10.51 14.44
C GLN A 40 9.21 9.86 13.20
N MET A 41 10.38 9.25 13.36
CA MET A 41 11.06 8.53 12.27
C MET A 41 10.24 7.31 11.79
N GLY A 42 9.65 6.57 12.72
CA GLY A 42 8.77 5.44 12.41
C GLY A 42 7.55 5.87 11.59
N PHE A 43 6.87 6.94 11.99
CA PHE A 43 5.75 7.49 11.23
C PHE A 43 6.16 7.98 9.85
N ARG A 44 7.26 8.73 9.73
CA ARG A 44 7.78 9.17 8.43
C ARG A 44 8.05 7.99 7.50
N SER A 45 8.68 6.93 8.03
CA SER A 45 9.04 5.75 7.25
C SER A 45 7.80 4.98 6.80
N ALA A 46 6.82 4.81 7.70
CA ALA A 46 5.55 4.15 7.37
C ALA A 46 4.76 4.91 6.29
N LEU A 47 4.69 6.25 6.41
CA LEU A 47 4.01 7.11 5.43
C LEU A 47 4.71 7.09 4.07
N PHE A 48 6.04 7.18 4.05
CA PHE A 48 6.82 7.15 2.82
C PHE A 48 6.68 5.81 2.08
N ASN A 49 6.83 4.70 2.80
CA ASN A 49 6.68 3.37 2.22
C ASN A 49 5.28 3.15 1.64
N GLY A 50 4.23 3.63 2.33
CA GLY A 50 2.86 3.57 1.83
C GLY A 50 2.64 4.40 0.56
N ALA A 51 3.23 5.60 0.48
CA ALA A 51 3.05 6.49 -0.67
C ALA A 51 3.78 6.01 -1.94
N VAL A 52 4.94 5.38 -1.80
CA VAL A 52 5.75 4.94 -2.96
C VAL A 52 5.35 3.54 -3.43
N GLN A 53 4.62 2.77 -2.64
CA GLN A 53 4.30 1.37 -2.95
C GLN A 53 3.61 1.17 -4.30
N ILE A 54 2.63 2.01 -4.65
CA ILE A 54 1.94 1.90 -5.95
C ILE A 54 2.97 2.01 -7.08
N HIS A 55 3.89 2.98 -7.01
CA HIS A 55 4.93 3.19 -8.02
C HIS A 55 5.87 1.98 -8.14
N ASN A 56 6.18 1.29 -7.04
CA ASN A 56 7.03 0.09 -7.06
C ASN A 56 6.34 -1.13 -7.69
N VAL A 57 5.01 -1.15 -7.67
CA VAL A 57 4.19 -2.24 -8.20
C VAL A 57 3.87 -2.04 -9.69
N LEU A 58 3.96 -0.82 -10.21
CA LEU A 58 3.73 -0.55 -11.63
C LEU A 58 4.98 -0.88 -12.47
N ASP A 59 4.76 -1.49 -13.63
CA ASP A 59 5.77 -1.68 -14.66
C ASP A 59 5.71 -0.54 -15.68
N GLY A 60 6.41 0.56 -15.37
CA GLY A 60 6.47 1.71 -16.24
C GLY A 60 7.71 2.57 -16.00
N GLU A 61 8.25 3.13 -17.08
CA GLU A 61 9.40 4.05 -17.03
C GLU A 61 8.94 5.51 -16.94
N ILE A 62 7.82 5.84 -17.60
CA ILE A 62 7.26 7.19 -17.68
C ILE A 62 5.80 7.13 -17.25
N PHE A 63 5.43 8.01 -16.32
CA PHE A 63 4.05 8.13 -15.83
C PHE A 63 3.44 9.44 -16.31
N LEU A 64 2.28 9.34 -16.95
CA LEU A 64 1.45 10.50 -17.30
C LEU A 64 0.38 10.69 -16.24
N VAL A 65 0.37 11.86 -15.61
CA VAL A 65 -0.62 12.25 -14.60
C VAL A 65 -1.33 13.53 -15.00
N SER A 66 -2.55 13.73 -14.50
CA SER A 66 -3.28 14.98 -14.70
C SER A 66 -2.51 16.14 -14.07
N ARG A 67 -2.58 17.33 -14.68
CA ARG A 67 -2.01 18.57 -14.11
C ARG A 67 -2.65 18.96 -12.76
N ARG A 68 -3.84 18.41 -12.47
CA ARG A 68 -4.54 18.61 -11.20
C ARG A 68 -4.25 17.54 -10.16
N TYR A 69 -3.36 16.58 -10.48
CA TYR A 69 -2.95 15.54 -9.56
C TYR A 69 -2.28 16.15 -8.33
N LYS A 70 -2.88 15.93 -7.16
CA LYS A 70 -2.32 16.34 -5.86
C LYS A 70 -1.74 15.17 -5.08
N SER A 71 -2.35 13.99 -5.20
CA SER A 71 -1.95 12.78 -4.48
C SER A 71 -2.62 11.54 -5.07
N LEU A 72 -2.14 10.35 -4.68
CA LEU A 72 -2.73 9.05 -5.07
C LEU A 72 -4.20 8.88 -4.64
N ILE A 73 -4.67 9.65 -3.66
CA ILE A 73 -6.07 9.63 -3.20
C ILE A 73 -6.93 10.72 -3.87
N SER A 74 -6.31 11.63 -4.63
CA SER A 74 -6.95 12.72 -5.36
C SER A 74 -6.47 12.68 -6.81
N LEU A 75 -6.83 11.59 -7.48
CA LEU A 75 -6.60 11.38 -8.90
C LEU A 75 -7.68 12.10 -9.68
N ASP A 76 -7.28 13.10 -10.48
CA ASP A 76 -8.17 13.68 -11.46
C ASP A 76 -8.02 12.92 -12.79
N ARG A 77 -9.13 12.66 -13.46
CA ARG A 77 -9.14 11.92 -14.73
C ARG A 77 -8.52 12.81 -15.82
N PHE A 78 -7.82 12.20 -16.77
CA PHE A 78 -7.40 12.86 -17.99
C PHE A 78 -7.80 12.04 -19.21
N SER A 79 -7.95 12.70 -20.36
CA SER A 79 -8.39 12.03 -21.58
C SER A 79 -7.38 10.97 -22.05
N GLU A 80 -7.87 9.77 -22.35
CA GLU A 80 -7.09 8.67 -22.94
C GLU A 80 -6.38 9.11 -24.24
N ARG A 81 -6.90 10.12 -24.94
CA ARG A 81 -6.24 10.73 -26.10
C ARG A 81 -4.80 11.16 -25.82
N ARG A 82 -4.48 11.57 -24.57
CA ARG A 82 -3.11 11.95 -24.19
C ARG A 82 -2.15 10.76 -24.18
N LEU A 83 -2.63 9.56 -23.83
CA LEU A 83 -1.83 8.33 -23.91
C LEU A 83 -1.55 7.98 -25.37
N TYR A 84 -2.56 8.02 -26.24
CA TYR A 84 -2.36 7.76 -27.68
C TYR A 84 -1.48 8.81 -28.36
N GLN A 85 -1.55 10.08 -27.93
CA GLN A 85 -0.61 11.11 -28.39
C GLN A 85 0.85 10.78 -27.99
N ALA A 86 1.07 10.26 -26.78
CA ALA A 86 2.39 9.84 -26.35
C ALA A 86 2.90 8.65 -27.19
N LEU A 87 2.03 7.71 -27.57
CA LEU A 87 2.37 6.59 -28.46
C LEU A 87 2.87 7.03 -29.84
N GLY A 88 2.53 8.25 -30.29
CA GLY A 88 3.00 8.81 -31.55
C GLY A 88 4.46 9.28 -31.56
N TYR A 89 5.14 9.36 -30.41
CA TYR A 89 6.53 9.79 -30.34
C TYR A 89 7.49 8.64 -30.64
N THR A 90 8.52 8.93 -31.45
CA THR A 90 9.63 8.00 -31.70
C THR A 90 10.35 7.68 -30.38
N GLY A 91 10.33 6.41 -29.99
CA GLY A 91 10.90 5.92 -28.72
C GLY A 91 9.87 5.38 -27.73
N VAL A 92 8.57 5.64 -27.92
CA VAL A 92 7.52 5.07 -27.07
C VAL A 92 7.05 3.72 -27.64
N LYS A 93 7.32 2.64 -26.92
CA LYS A 93 6.97 1.27 -27.35
C LYS A 93 5.50 0.92 -27.13
N SER A 94 4.94 1.33 -26.00
CA SER A 94 3.57 0.99 -25.58
C SER A 94 3.06 2.00 -24.56
N VAL A 95 1.73 2.15 -24.49
CA VAL A 95 1.05 2.96 -23.48
C VAL A 95 -0.07 2.13 -22.88
N SER A 96 -0.24 2.21 -21.56
CA SER A 96 -1.26 1.43 -20.87
C SER A 96 -1.94 2.29 -19.79
N PRO A 97 -3.27 2.48 -19.87
CA PRO A 97 -4.00 3.19 -18.84
C PRO A 97 -4.12 2.33 -17.58
N ILE A 98 -3.95 2.97 -16.42
CA ILE A 98 -4.22 2.38 -15.11
C ILE A 98 -5.31 3.21 -14.46
N TYR A 99 -6.34 2.53 -13.96
CA TYR A 99 -7.47 3.12 -13.28
C TYR A 99 -7.33 2.88 -11.79
N LEU A 100 -7.52 3.94 -11.01
CA LEU A 100 -7.46 3.91 -9.56
C LEU A 100 -8.72 4.59 -9.05
N SER A 101 -9.55 3.85 -8.33
CA SER A 101 -10.81 4.38 -7.79
C SER A 101 -11.10 3.77 -6.42
N PRO A 102 -11.63 4.53 -5.45
CA PRO A 102 -12.29 3.90 -4.32
C PRO A 102 -13.50 3.09 -4.81
N VAL A 103 -13.74 1.93 -4.21
CA VAL A 103 -14.88 1.06 -4.50
C VAL A 103 -15.50 0.51 -3.21
N GLN A 104 -16.82 0.29 -3.22
CA GLN A 104 -17.56 -0.38 -2.16
C GLN A 104 -17.43 -1.90 -2.32
N TRP A 105 -16.69 -2.54 -1.43
CA TRP A 105 -16.53 -3.97 -1.32
C TRP A 105 -17.50 -4.54 -0.28
N LYS A 106 -18.27 -5.55 -0.65
CA LYS A 106 -19.08 -6.32 0.30
C LYS A 106 -18.27 -7.48 0.84
N ASN A 107 -18.10 -7.54 2.14
CA ASN A 107 -17.47 -8.67 2.80
C ASN A 107 -18.33 -9.93 2.58
N PRO A 108 -17.78 -11.02 2.01
CA PRO A 108 -18.55 -12.22 1.70
C PRO A 108 -19.07 -12.96 2.95
N GLU A 109 -18.38 -12.85 4.10
CA GLU A 109 -18.70 -13.56 5.34
C GLU A 109 -19.83 -12.87 6.12
N ASN A 110 -19.70 -11.56 6.37
CA ASN A 110 -20.63 -10.82 7.25
C ASN A 110 -21.51 -9.79 6.52
N LYS A 111 -21.36 -9.67 5.19
CA LYS A 111 -22.10 -8.74 4.30
C LYS A 111 -21.90 -7.25 4.62
N GLN A 112 -20.95 -6.88 5.47
CA GLN A 112 -20.60 -5.49 5.72
C GLN A 112 -19.96 -4.85 4.49
N ILE A 113 -20.28 -3.58 4.24
CA ILE A 113 -19.75 -2.81 3.11
C ILE A 113 -18.56 -1.98 3.58
N TRP A 114 -17.47 -2.06 2.83
CA TRP A 114 -16.22 -1.39 3.10
C TRP A 114 -15.71 -0.64 1.88
N ASN A 115 -15.14 0.54 2.08
CA ASN A 115 -14.48 1.25 1.00
C ASN A 115 -13.04 0.73 0.83
N LEU A 116 -12.76 0.12 -0.32
CA LEU A 116 -11.44 -0.32 -0.77
C LEU A 116 -10.96 0.59 -1.90
N TYR A 117 -9.70 0.45 -2.33
CA TYR A 117 -9.23 0.99 -3.59
C TYR A 117 -9.16 -0.12 -4.62
N ALA A 118 -9.71 0.09 -5.79
CA ALA A 118 -9.51 -0.78 -6.93
C ALA A 118 -8.40 -0.25 -7.85
N ILE A 119 -7.56 -1.15 -8.35
CA ILE A 119 -6.66 -0.94 -9.48
C ILE A 119 -7.25 -1.68 -10.68
N GLY A 120 -7.67 -0.92 -11.68
CA GLY A 120 -8.10 -1.44 -12.97
C GLY A 120 -6.99 -1.31 -14.01
N PHE A 121 -6.79 -2.34 -14.82
CA PHE A 121 -5.82 -2.32 -15.92
C PHE A 121 -6.28 -3.24 -17.06
N ASN A 122 -5.64 -3.14 -18.22
CA ASN A 122 -5.86 -4.05 -19.34
C ASN A 122 -5.00 -5.32 -19.16
N PRO A 123 -5.58 -6.53 -19.07
CA PRO A 123 -4.81 -7.77 -18.90
C PRO A 123 -3.93 -8.14 -20.08
N HIS A 124 -4.17 -7.56 -21.25
CA HIS A 124 -3.28 -7.72 -22.40
C HIS A 124 -1.94 -7.01 -22.20
N ASP A 125 -1.91 -6.03 -21.30
CA ASP A 125 -0.73 -5.22 -21.02
C ASP A 125 -0.07 -5.68 -19.72
N LYS A 126 1.25 -5.91 -19.78
CA LYS A 126 2.06 -6.20 -18.59
C LYS A 126 2.35 -4.89 -17.84
N THR A 127 1.38 -4.44 -17.06
CA THR A 127 1.42 -3.14 -16.35
C THR A 127 1.78 -3.23 -14.88
N LEU A 128 1.70 -4.41 -14.28
CA LEU A 128 1.94 -4.64 -12.85
C LEU A 128 3.10 -5.62 -12.67
N LYS A 129 3.94 -5.41 -11.65
CA LYS A 129 5.02 -6.29 -11.19
C LYS A 129 4.55 -7.12 -9.99
N LEU A 130 3.46 -7.86 -10.15
CA LEU A 130 2.87 -8.70 -9.11
C LEU A 130 2.79 -10.15 -9.58
N PRO A 131 3.68 -11.03 -9.11
CA PRO A 131 3.74 -12.43 -9.57
C PRO A 131 2.38 -13.14 -9.54
N GLY A 132 1.56 -12.90 -8.50
CA GLY A 132 0.20 -13.44 -8.42
C GLY A 132 -0.72 -12.95 -9.53
N VAL A 133 -0.63 -11.67 -9.91
CA VAL A 133 -1.43 -11.12 -11.01
C VAL A 133 -0.95 -11.63 -12.36
N GLN A 134 0.37 -11.69 -12.59
CA GLN A 134 0.95 -12.24 -13.82
C GLN A 134 0.51 -13.68 -14.10
N ALA A 135 0.46 -14.51 -13.06
CA ALA A 135 0.05 -15.91 -13.18
C ALA A 135 -1.44 -16.07 -13.57
N ASN A 136 -2.27 -15.06 -13.32
CA ASN A 136 -3.72 -15.12 -13.52
C ASN A 136 -4.22 -14.18 -14.62
N LEU A 137 -3.34 -13.63 -15.47
CA LEU A 137 -3.71 -12.69 -16.54
C LEU A 137 -4.76 -13.25 -17.51
N GLU A 138 -4.69 -14.54 -17.84
CA GLU A 138 -5.67 -15.17 -18.75
C GLU A 138 -7.06 -15.25 -18.12
N GLN A 139 -7.15 -15.67 -16.86
CA GLN A 139 -8.43 -15.73 -16.13
C GLN A 139 -9.02 -14.33 -15.90
N LEU A 140 -8.15 -13.36 -15.68
CA LEU A 140 -8.51 -11.97 -15.50
C LEU A 140 -9.21 -11.38 -16.73
N LYS A 141 -8.97 -11.88 -17.96
CA LYS A 141 -9.65 -11.37 -19.17
C LYS A 141 -11.18 -11.49 -19.10
N SER A 142 -11.68 -12.44 -18.32
CA SER A 142 -13.11 -12.60 -18.09
C SER A 142 -13.70 -11.38 -17.37
N PRO A 143 -14.86 -10.88 -17.81
CA PRO A 143 -15.52 -9.76 -17.14
C PRO A 143 -15.87 -10.13 -15.70
N ASP A 144 -15.98 -9.11 -14.84
CA ASP A 144 -16.39 -9.26 -13.45
C ASP A 144 -15.49 -10.16 -12.60
N THR A 145 -14.23 -10.31 -13.02
CA THR A 145 -13.21 -11.02 -12.24
C THR A 145 -12.32 -10.05 -11.50
N VAL A 146 -11.94 -10.48 -10.29
CA VAL A 146 -11.13 -9.67 -9.38
C VAL A 146 -10.08 -10.53 -8.71
N MET A 147 -8.96 -9.91 -8.37
CA MET A 147 -8.01 -10.51 -7.44
C MET A 147 -7.93 -9.69 -6.16
N PHE A 148 -7.64 -10.38 -5.06
CA PHE A 148 -7.62 -9.78 -3.74
C PHE A 148 -6.21 -9.78 -3.12
N ASP A 149 -5.85 -8.68 -2.45
CA ASP A 149 -4.57 -8.57 -1.75
C ASP A 149 -4.60 -9.37 -0.43
N THR A 150 -3.70 -10.33 -0.30
CA THR A 150 -3.48 -11.11 0.93
C THR A 150 -3.05 -10.26 2.12
N GLY A 151 -2.50 -9.07 1.88
CA GLY A 151 -2.15 -8.10 2.93
C GLY A 151 -3.36 -7.39 3.55
N ALA A 152 -4.56 -7.58 3.00
CA ALA A 152 -5.81 -6.98 3.48
C ALA A 152 -6.12 -7.25 4.96
N ARG A 153 -6.71 -6.25 5.63
CA ARG A 153 -7.25 -6.45 6.99
C ARG A 153 -8.36 -7.48 6.91
N ARG A 154 -8.40 -8.35 7.92
CA ARG A 154 -9.46 -9.35 8.09
C ARG A 154 -10.87 -8.75 8.21
N GLU A 155 -10.99 -7.45 8.51
CA GLU A 155 -12.28 -6.74 8.53
C GLU A 155 -13.00 -6.76 7.16
N PHE A 156 -12.24 -6.86 6.05
CA PHE A 156 -12.79 -7.00 4.70
C PHE A 156 -13.21 -8.43 4.35
N GLY A 157 -13.00 -9.36 5.27
CA GLY A 157 -13.19 -10.80 5.12
C GLY A 157 -11.85 -11.52 5.18
N ASP A 158 -11.82 -12.73 5.73
CA ASP A 158 -10.65 -13.62 5.63
C ASP A 158 -10.59 -14.25 4.22
N ILE A 159 -10.49 -13.40 3.20
CA ILE A 159 -10.48 -13.78 1.78
C ILE A 159 -9.39 -14.82 1.47
N PRO A 160 -8.15 -14.72 2.02
CA PRO A 160 -7.16 -15.76 1.80
C PRO A 160 -7.55 -17.14 2.33
N LYS A 161 -8.27 -17.19 3.45
CA LYS A 161 -8.81 -18.44 4.00
C LYS A 161 -9.97 -18.95 3.15
N LEU A 162 -10.94 -18.07 2.85
CA LEU A 162 -12.11 -18.41 2.04
C LEU A 162 -11.73 -18.96 0.66
N PHE A 163 -10.77 -18.32 -0.01
CA PHE A 163 -10.27 -18.74 -1.31
C PHE A 163 -9.56 -20.10 -1.25
N LYS A 164 -8.87 -20.42 -0.14
CA LYS A 164 -8.24 -21.74 0.03
C LYS A 164 -9.25 -22.85 0.28
N GLU A 165 -10.35 -22.55 0.96
CA GLU A 165 -11.39 -23.54 1.29
C GLU A 165 -12.34 -23.80 0.12
N GLN A 166 -12.68 -22.75 -0.64
CA GLN A 166 -13.73 -22.81 -1.67
C GLN A 166 -13.20 -22.65 -3.10
N GLY A 167 -11.95 -22.21 -3.27
CA GLY A 167 -11.43 -21.79 -4.56
C GLY A 167 -12.05 -20.45 -4.99
N VAL A 168 -12.48 -20.38 -6.24
CA VAL A 168 -13.15 -19.20 -6.80
C VAL A 168 -14.53 -19.03 -6.14
N PHE A 169 -14.82 -17.84 -5.64
CA PHE A 169 -16.11 -17.52 -5.02
C PHE A 169 -16.60 -16.14 -5.47
N SER A 170 -17.91 -15.91 -5.39
CA SER A 170 -18.50 -14.63 -5.77
C SER A 170 -18.75 -13.71 -4.58
N THR A 171 -18.55 -12.41 -4.79
CA THR A 171 -18.97 -11.34 -3.87
C THR A 171 -19.49 -10.12 -4.64
N GLU A 172 -19.64 -8.98 -4.00
CA GLU A 172 -20.11 -7.74 -4.63
C GLU A 172 -19.09 -6.60 -4.49
N VAL A 173 -18.90 -5.86 -5.58
CA VAL A 173 -18.16 -4.60 -5.67
C VAL A 173 -19.08 -3.56 -6.32
N GLU A 174 -19.33 -2.42 -5.70
CA GLU A 174 -20.23 -1.37 -6.22
C GLU A 174 -21.61 -1.92 -6.61
N ASN A 175 -22.19 -2.77 -5.75
CA ASN A 175 -23.45 -3.50 -6.02
C ASN A 175 -23.44 -4.38 -7.28
N ARG A 176 -22.27 -4.66 -7.84
CA ARG A 176 -22.07 -5.57 -8.97
C ARG A 176 -21.45 -6.87 -8.49
N ARG A 177 -22.03 -8.00 -8.89
CA ARG A 177 -21.49 -9.32 -8.56
C ARG A 177 -20.17 -9.54 -9.29
N VAL A 178 -19.15 -9.97 -8.55
CA VAL A 178 -17.81 -10.25 -9.07
C VAL A 178 -17.28 -11.57 -8.54
N GLU A 179 -16.35 -12.19 -9.26
CA GLU A 179 -15.68 -13.42 -8.89
C GLU A 179 -14.24 -13.16 -8.43
N VAL A 180 -13.92 -13.61 -7.22
CA VAL A 180 -12.55 -13.59 -6.70
C VAL A 180 -11.84 -14.81 -7.25
N ILE A 181 -11.02 -14.61 -8.28
CA ILE A 181 -10.35 -15.69 -9.02
C ILE A 181 -8.94 -15.97 -8.52
N GLY A 182 -8.39 -15.10 -7.68
CA GLY A 182 -7.06 -15.31 -7.15
C GLY A 182 -6.64 -14.30 -6.11
N LEU A 183 -5.46 -14.58 -5.56
CA LEU A 183 -4.84 -13.79 -4.52
C LEU A 183 -3.50 -13.25 -5.02
N PHE A 184 -3.15 -12.04 -4.62
CA PHE A 184 -1.80 -11.52 -4.80
C PHE A 184 -1.32 -10.93 -3.49
N LYS A 185 -0.01 -10.66 -3.41
CA LYS A 185 0.57 -9.95 -2.28
C LYS A 185 1.15 -8.66 -2.81
N SER A 186 0.51 -7.54 -2.48
CA SER A 186 1.17 -6.25 -2.61
C SER A 186 2.24 -6.19 -1.52
N HIS A 187 3.47 -5.84 -1.87
CA HIS A 187 4.66 -6.03 -1.04
C HIS A 187 4.72 -5.07 0.19
N ILE A 188 3.73 -5.14 1.09
CA ILE A 188 3.67 -4.35 2.32
C ILE A 188 4.57 -5.03 3.37
N PRO A 189 5.66 -4.39 3.84
CA PRO A 189 6.30 -4.80 5.08
C PRO A 189 5.33 -4.55 6.24
N HIS A 190 5.00 -5.59 7.00
CA HIS A 190 4.06 -5.53 8.11
C HIS A 190 4.60 -4.63 9.24
N PHE A 191 4.27 -3.34 9.24
CA PHE A 191 4.39 -2.49 10.42
C PHE A 191 3.00 -2.12 10.92
N ARG A 192 2.52 -2.89 11.91
CA ARG A 192 1.19 -2.75 12.50
C ARG A 192 1.24 -1.66 13.57
N MET A 193 1.14 -0.39 13.15
CA MET A 193 0.87 0.73 14.05
C MET A 193 -0.55 1.24 13.81
N SER A 194 -1.31 1.35 14.90
CA SER A 194 -2.72 1.70 14.94
C SER A 194 -2.99 3.10 14.37
N HIS A 195 -4.17 3.19 13.73
CA HIS A 195 -4.97 4.36 13.35
C HIS A 195 -4.89 4.91 11.91
N LYS A 196 -5.94 4.54 11.16
CA LYS A 196 -6.74 5.32 10.20
C LYS A 196 -6.08 6.00 8.98
N ILE A 197 -4.78 5.90 8.73
CA ILE A 197 -4.18 6.76 7.69
C ILE A 197 -4.12 6.13 6.28
N LEU A 198 -4.16 4.79 6.09
CA LEU A 198 -4.04 4.18 4.75
C LEU A 198 -4.92 2.92 4.49
N HIS A 199 -5.94 2.66 5.31
CA HIS A 199 -6.65 1.37 5.27
C HIS A 199 -7.83 1.33 4.31
N LYS A 200 -7.56 1.44 3.01
CA LYS A 200 -8.47 1.04 1.94
C LYS A 200 -7.65 0.17 0.98
N TYR A 201 -7.74 -1.15 1.14
CA TYR A 201 -6.88 -2.11 0.45
C TYR A 201 -7.10 -2.15 -1.05
N VAL A 202 -6.12 -2.71 -1.74
CA VAL A 202 -6.10 -2.82 -3.20
C VAL A 202 -6.85 -4.06 -3.66
N LEU A 203 -7.87 -3.85 -4.49
CA LEU A 203 -8.54 -4.87 -5.28
C LEU A 203 -8.09 -4.72 -6.74
N ALA A 204 -7.62 -5.79 -7.38
CA ALA A 204 -7.36 -5.73 -8.82
C ALA A 204 -8.66 -6.04 -9.56
N LEU A 205 -9.20 -5.07 -10.31
CA LEU A 205 -10.40 -5.23 -11.13
C LEU A 205 -10.03 -5.35 -12.60
N VAL A 206 -10.79 -6.13 -13.35
CA VAL A 206 -10.58 -6.26 -14.79
C VAL A 206 -11.86 -6.05 -15.60
N ASN A 207 -11.66 -5.47 -16.79
CA ASN A 207 -12.64 -5.18 -17.83
C ASN A 207 -13.60 -4.02 -17.49
N LYS A 208 -13.20 -2.83 -17.94
CA LYS A 208 -14.01 -1.60 -17.95
C LYS A 208 -14.94 -1.63 -19.17
N HIS A 209 -16.01 -2.41 -19.13
CA HIS A 209 -17.18 -2.11 -19.97
C HIS A 209 -18.11 -1.20 -19.17
N THR A 210 -17.81 0.11 -19.21
CA THR A 210 -18.65 1.30 -18.93
C THR A 210 -17.93 2.36 -18.10
N ASN A 211 -18.23 3.62 -18.43
CA ASN A 211 -17.53 4.84 -18.03
C ASN A 211 -17.70 5.27 -16.55
N ASN A 212 -18.23 4.42 -15.67
CA ASN A 212 -18.56 4.83 -14.29
C ASN A 212 -17.99 3.84 -13.26
N PHE A 213 -16.98 4.31 -12.53
CA PHE A 213 -16.96 4.21 -11.08
C PHE A 213 -17.43 5.57 -10.54
#